data_AF-A0A937J387-F1
#
_entry.id   AF-A0A937J387-F1
#
_cell.length_a   1.000
_cell.length_b   1.000
_cell.length_c   1.000
_cell.angle_alpha   90.00
_cell.angle_beta   90.00
_cell.angle_gamma   90.00
#
_symmetry.space_group_name_H-M   'P 1'
#
loop_
_entity.id
_entity.type
_entity.pdbx_description
1 polymer ?
#
loop_
_entity_poly.entity_id
_entity_poly.type
_entity_poly.pdbx_seq_one_letter_code
_entity_poly.pdbx_strand_id
1 'polypeptide(L)'
;MNIQELNNKIIIKTGLFGLFVGVVTLFGWSQITLPLIFVIMIIFTIFYLKENLKDKILVHCVIIGFTWGLDWSIIQLLFFDTFYSNNLEFLSQLMSIESINLKFLLILTGILTGLGSTFCLYVPIYILNKFRKNI
;
A
#
# COMPACT_ATOMS: atom_id res chain seq x y z
N MET A 1 -6.86 22.85 -3.28
CA MET A 1 -6.23 22.51 -1.98
C MET A 1 -4.74 22.76 -2.13
N ASN A 2 -4.11 23.58 -1.28
CA ASN A 2 -2.68 23.86 -1.40
C ASN A 2 -1.89 22.67 -0.81
N ILE A 3 -1.15 21.94 -1.66
CA ILE A 3 -0.36 20.75 -1.29
C ILE A 3 0.70 21.10 -0.23
N GLN A 4 1.12 22.36 -0.17
CA GLN A 4 2.08 22.88 0.82
C GLN A 4 1.59 22.76 2.27
N GLU A 5 0.29 22.59 2.51
CA GLU A 5 -0.28 22.41 3.85
C GLU A 5 -0.28 20.93 4.29
N LEU A 6 0.24 20.00 3.48
CA LEU A 6 0.38 18.59 3.82
C LEU A 6 1.74 18.34 4.48
N ASN A 7 1.77 17.43 5.45
CA ASN A 7 3.02 17.05 6.09
C ASN A 7 3.77 16.03 5.23
N ASN A 8 4.51 16.54 4.24
CA ASN A 8 5.26 15.74 3.28
C ASN A 8 6.27 14.79 3.94
N LYS A 9 6.82 15.14 5.12
CA LYS A 9 7.75 14.27 5.84
C LYS A 9 7.11 12.96 6.26
N ILE A 10 5.84 13.00 6.67
CA ILE A 10 5.09 11.79 7.04
C ILE A 10 4.90 10.92 5.79
N ILE A 11 4.41 11.52 4.70
CA ILE A 11 4.13 10.82 3.45
C ILE A 11 5.38 10.08 2.95
N ILE A 12 6.54 10.76 2.92
CA ILE A 12 7.81 10.17 2.46
C ILE A 12 8.23 9.00 3.36
N LYS A 13 8.17 9.17 4.69
CA LYS A 13 8.56 8.11 5.64
C LYS A 13 7.70 6.87 5.51
N THR A 14 6.39 7.05 5.40
CA THR A 14 5.46 5.94 5.24
C THR A 14 5.53 5.33 3.84
N GLY A 15 5.81 6.12 2.80
CA GLY A 15 5.90 5.67 1.41
C GLY A 15 6.95 4.58 1.20
N LEU A 16 8.04 4.59 1.97
CA LEU A 16 9.09 3.56 1.95
C LEU A 16 8.55 2.13 2.11
N PHE A 17 7.42 1.95 2.78
CA PHE A 17 6.83 0.63 2.92
C PHE A 17 6.28 0.06 1.60
N GLY A 18 5.80 0.90 0.68
CA GLY A 18 5.40 0.47 -0.66
C GLY A 18 6.56 -0.11 -1.46
N LEU A 19 7.71 0.59 -1.43
CA LEU A 19 8.95 0.12 -2.04
C LEU A 19 9.43 -1.19 -1.42
N PHE A 20 9.38 -1.30 -0.09
CA PHE A 20 9.76 -2.52 0.63
C PHE A 20 8.90 -3.71 0.20
N VAL A 21 7.57 -3.55 0.18
CA VAL A 21 6.65 -4.59 -0.28
C VAL A 21 6.97 -4.99 -1.72
N GLY A 22 7.20 -4.01 -2.60
CA GLY A 22 7.58 -4.28 -3.98
C GLY A 22 8.79 -5.19 -4.09
N VAL A 23 9.87 -4.86 -3.37
CA VAL A 23 11.10 -5.67 -3.36
C VAL A 23 10.83 -7.07 -2.80
N VAL A 24 10.11 -7.19 -1.69
CA VAL A 24 9.78 -8.49 -1.09
C VAL A 24 9.00 -9.38 -2.06
N THR A 25 8.06 -8.81 -2.83
CA THR A 25 7.28 -9.58 -3.81
C THR A 25 8.11 -10.11 -4.98
N LEU A 26 9.27 -9.51 -5.28
CA LEU A 26 10.19 -10.04 -6.31
C LEU A 26 10.77 -11.41 -5.93
N PHE A 27 10.91 -11.69 -4.64
CA PHE A 27 11.52 -12.93 -4.15
C PHE A 27 10.54 -14.11 -4.02
N GLY A 28 9.30 -13.97 -4.52
CA GLY A 28 8.30 -15.03 -4.43
C GLY A 28 7.84 -15.30 -3.00
N TRP A 29 7.98 -14.33 -2.10
CA TRP A 29 7.42 -14.45 -0.75
C TRP A 29 5.94 -14.79 -0.85
N SER A 30 5.56 -15.91 -0.23
CA SER A 30 4.30 -16.59 -0.49
C SER A 30 3.10 -15.67 -0.25
N GLN A 31 1.99 -15.93 -0.96
CA GLN A 31 0.71 -15.25 -0.75
C GLN A 31 0.21 -15.30 0.70
N ILE A 32 0.77 -16.19 1.53
CA ILE A 32 0.46 -16.30 2.96
C ILE A 32 1.22 -15.24 3.78
N THR A 33 2.46 -14.92 3.40
CA THR A 33 3.31 -13.97 4.13
C THR A 33 3.00 -12.51 3.79
N LEU A 34 2.58 -12.24 2.55
CA LEU A 34 2.31 -10.88 2.08
C LEU A 34 1.18 -10.17 2.86
N PRO A 35 0.02 -10.80 3.14
CA PRO A 35 -1.02 -10.21 3.97
C PRO A 35 -0.53 -9.87 5.39
N LEU A 36 0.33 -10.72 5.98
CA LEU A 36 0.87 -10.51 7.31
C LEU A 36 1.80 -9.27 7.35
N ILE A 37 2.63 -9.09 6.33
CA ILE A 37 3.46 -7.89 6.17
C ILE A 37 2.57 -6.64 6.07
N PHE A 38 1.53 -6.69 5.25
CA PHE A 38 0.58 -5.58 5.11
C PHE A 38 -0.12 -5.23 6.42
N VAL A 39 -0.58 -6.23 7.19
CA VAL A 39 -1.21 -6.00 8.51
C VAL A 39 -0.24 -5.31 9.46
N ILE A 40 1.01 -5.79 9.54
CA ILE A 40 2.04 -5.18 10.39
C ILE A 40 2.29 -3.73 9.97
N MET A 41 2.47 -3.47 8.68
CA MET A 41 2.68 -2.13 8.13
C MET A 41 1.51 -1.18 8.43
N ILE A 42 0.26 -1.66 8.26
CA ILE A 42 -0.95 -0.90 8.55
C ILE A 42 -0.99 -0.52 10.03
N ILE A 43 -0.72 -1.47 10.94
CA ILE A 43 -0.72 -1.21 12.39
C ILE A 43 0.32 -0.14 12.74
N PHE A 44 1.58 -0.32 12.32
CA PHE A 44 2.64 0.66 12.58
C PHE A 44 2.31 2.04 12.01
N THR A 45 1.75 2.09 10.80
CA THR A 45 1.36 3.34 10.16
C THR A 45 0.21 4.00 10.91
N ILE A 46 -0.79 3.27 11.39
CA ILE A 46 -1.88 3.81 12.21
C ILE A 46 -1.33 4.48 13.47
N PHE A 47 -0.45 3.80 14.22
CA PHE A 47 0.17 4.38 15.42
C PHE A 47 0.98 5.64 15.08
N TYR A 48 1.82 5.56 14.05
CA TYR A 48 2.64 6.69 13.62
C TYR A 48 1.80 7.90 13.21
N LEU A 49 0.77 7.70 12.39
CA LEU A 49 -0.13 8.77 11.95
C LEU A 49 -0.93 9.35 13.12
N LYS A 50 -1.42 8.52 14.05
CA LYS A 50 -2.18 8.99 15.22
C LYS A 50 -1.37 9.95 16.09
N GLU A 51 -0.08 9.72 16.25
CA GLU A 51 0.80 10.55 17.07
C GLU A 51 1.24 11.84 16.36
N ASN A 52 1.42 11.78 15.04
CA ASN A 52 2.09 12.84 14.28
C ASN A 52 1.14 13.70 13.42
N LEU A 53 -0.11 13.29 13.25
CA LEU A 53 -1.07 13.92 12.34
C LEU A 53 -2.32 14.40 13.08
N LYS A 54 -2.54 15.72 13.06
CA LYS A 54 -3.68 16.37 13.73
C LYS A 54 -4.82 16.70 12.77
N ASP A 55 -4.50 17.04 11.53
CA ASP A 55 -5.46 17.54 10.54
C ASP A 55 -5.36 16.78 9.21
N LYS A 56 -6.44 16.80 8.41
CA LYS A 56 -6.46 16.23 7.04
C LYS A 56 -6.01 14.77 6.96
N ILE A 57 -6.40 13.97 7.97
CA ILE A 57 -6.02 12.56 8.11
C ILE A 57 -6.43 11.76 6.87
N LEU A 58 -7.67 11.95 6.37
CA LEU A 58 -8.16 11.25 5.18
C LEU A 58 -7.24 11.47 3.98
N VAL A 59 -6.86 12.72 3.71
CA VAL A 59 -6.00 13.07 2.56
C VAL A 59 -4.63 12.42 2.69
N HIS A 60 -4.03 12.42 3.89
CA HIS A 60 -2.76 11.74 4.12
C HIS A 60 -2.90 10.23 3.90
N CYS A 61 -3.96 9.60 4.44
CA CYS A 61 -4.20 8.17 4.22
C CYS A 61 -4.37 7.83 2.73
N VAL A 62 -5.08 8.66 1.96
CA VAL A 62 -5.27 8.48 0.50
C VAL A 62 -3.93 8.54 -0.22
N ILE A 63 -3.12 9.57 0.06
CA ILE A 63 -1.83 9.73 -0.59
C ILE A 63 -0.91 8.56 -0.22
N ILE A 64 -0.84 8.21 1.06
CA ILE A 64 -0.01 7.10 1.55
C ILE A 64 -0.41 5.78 0.88
N GLY A 65 -1.70 5.43 0.93
CA GLY A 65 -2.21 4.21 0.31
C GLY A 65 -1.94 4.16 -1.19
N PHE A 66 -2.19 5.28 -1.90
CA PHE A 66 -1.91 5.38 -3.33
C PHE A 66 -0.41 5.24 -3.64
N THR A 67 0.47 5.88 -2.87
CA THR A 67 1.92 5.73 -3.03
C THR A 67 2.38 4.31 -2.79
N TRP A 68 1.83 3.61 -1.78
CA TRP A 68 2.18 2.20 -1.55
C TRP A 68 1.84 1.32 -2.74
N GLY A 69 0.64 1.49 -3.28
CA GLY A 69 0.18 0.75 -4.44
C GLY A 69 1.01 1.00 -5.69
N LEU A 70 1.34 2.26 -5.95
CA LEU A 70 2.17 2.62 -7.10
C LEU A 70 3.62 2.15 -6.95
N ASP A 71 4.26 2.42 -5.82
CA ASP A 71 5.65 2.05 -5.56
C ASP A 71 5.84 0.54 -5.70
N TRP A 72 4.91 -0.24 -5.13
CA TRP A 72 4.87 -1.68 -5.29
C TRP A 72 4.82 -2.09 -6.77
N SER A 73 3.82 -1.60 -7.52
CA SER A 73 3.65 -1.94 -8.94
C SER A 73 4.85 -1.54 -9.78
N ILE A 74 5.44 -0.36 -9.52
CA ILE A 74 6.62 0.12 -10.25
C ILE A 74 7.80 -0.82 -10.05
N ILE A 75 8.07 -1.25 -8.82
CA ILE A 75 9.15 -2.21 -8.55
C ILE A 75 8.91 -3.54 -9.27
N GLN A 76 7.69 -4.07 -9.24
CA GLN A 76 7.36 -5.31 -9.97
C GLN A 76 7.54 -5.15 -11.48
N LEU A 77 7.20 -4.00 -12.05
CA LEU A 77 7.36 -3.76 -13.48
C LEU A 77 8.82 -3.56 -13.90
N LEU A 78 9.60 -2.86 -13.09
CA LEU A 78 11.03 -2.64 -13.34
C LEU A 78 11.80 -3.96 -13.33
N PHE A 79 11.40 -4.89 -12.46
CA PHE A 79 12.02 -6.21 -12.32
C PHE A 79 11.07 -7.33 -12.76
N PHE A 80 10.31 -7.09 -13.83
CA PHE A 80 9.23 -7.97 -14.25
C PHE A 80 9.68 -9.40 -14.51
N ASP A 81 10.82 -9.62 -15.15
CA ASP A 81 11.30 -10.98 -15.45
C ASP A 81 11.61 -11.76 -14.16
N THR A 82 12.24 -11.10 -13.19
CA THR A 82 12.52 -11.66 -11.86
C THR A 82 11.23 -11.94 -11.09
N PHE A 83 10.29 -10.99 -11.12
CA PHE A 83 8.97 -11.18 -10.51
C PHE A 83 8.24 -12.37 -11.14
N TYR A 84 8.28 -12.46 -12.47
CA TYR A 84 7.60 -13.49 -13.25
C TYR A 84 8.13 -14.89 -12.95
N SER A 85 9.47 -15.07 -12.96
CA SER A 85 10.08 -16.37 -12.68
C SER A 85 9.81 -16.87 -11.26
N ASN A 86 9.72 -15.95 -10.29
CA ASN A 86 9.58 -16.30 -8.87
C ASN A 86 8.11 -16.43 -8.40
N ASN A 87 7.13 -16.01 -9.21
CA ASN A 87 5.72 -15.96 -8.82
C ASN A 87 4.79 -16.70 -9.80
N LEU A 88 5.28 -17.74 -10.48
CA LEU A 88 4.53 -18.47 -11.52
C LEU A 88 3.16 -18.97 -11.06
N GLU A 89 3.02 -19.43 -9.82
CA GLU A 89 1.72 -19.88 -9.26
C GLU A 89 0.72 -18.74 -9.06
N PHE A 90 1.18 -17.56 -8.64
CA PHE A 90 0.30 -16.39 -8.54
C PHE A 90 -0.11 -15.88 -9.92
N LEU A 91 0.83 -15.91 -10.87
CA LEU A 91 0.58 -15.45 -12.22
C LEU A 91 -0.31 -16.40 -13.01
N SER A 92 -0.24 -17.71 -12.78
CA SER A 92 -1.15 -18.66 -13.42
C SER A 92 -2.60 -18.45 -12.99
N GLN A 93 -2.85 -18.03 -11.75
CA GLN A 93 -4.18 -17.60 -11.29
C GLN A 93 -4.66 -16.34 -12.02
N LEU A 94 -3.77 -15.37 -12.23
CA LEU A 94 -4.07 -14.12 -12.96
C LEU A 94 -4.25 -14.32 -14.47
N MET A 95 -3.46 -15.20 -15.09
CA MET A 95 -3.45 -15.47 -16.53
C MET A 95 -4.62 -16.37 -16.99
N SER A 96 -5.41 -16.93 -16.07
CA SER A 96 -6.67 -17.61 -16.40
C SER A 96 -7.70 -16.68 -17.09
N ILE A 97 -7.44 -15.37 -17.11
CA ILE A 97 -8.19 -14.34 -17.82
C ILE A 97 -7.42 -14.01 -19.12
N GLU A 98 -7.67 -14.78 -20.20
CA GLU A 98 -6.88 -14.79 -21.45
C GLU A 98 -6.76 -13.44 -22.22
N SER A 99 -7.40 -12.36 -21.76
CA SER A 99 -7.55 -11.12 -22.54
C SER A 99 -6.80 -9.90 -22.00
N ILE A 100 -6.16 -9.95 -20.83
CA ILE A 100 -5.60 -8.76 -20.17
C ILE A 100 -4.06 -8.80 -20.15
N ASN A 101 -3.44 -7.68 -20.56
CA ASN A 101 -2.00 -7.49 -20.43
C ASN A 101 -1.57 -7.58 -18.95
N LEU A 102 -0.73 -8.55 -18.63
CA LEU A 102 -0.29 -8.83 -17.26
C LEU A 102 0.38 -7.62 -16.59
N LYS A 103 1.17 -6.83 -17.32
CA LYS A 103 1.80 -5.61 -16.78
C LYS A 103 0.77 -4.56 -16.39
N PHE A 104 -0.29 -4.40 -17.20
CA PHE A 104 -1.40 -3.51 -16.85
C PHE A 104 -2.15 -4.02 -15.63
N LEU A 105 -2.36 -5.34 -15.53
CA LEU A 105 -3.01 -5.96 -14.39
C LEU A 105 -2.23 -5.71 -13.10
N LEU A 106 -0.90 -5.80 -13.12
CA LEU A 106 -0.05 -5.47 -11.96
C LEU A 106 -0.27 -4.02 -11.51
N ILE A 107 -0.23 -3.05 -12.42
CA ILE A 107 -0.51 -1.64 -12.10
C ILE A 107 -1.88 -1.49 -11.45
N LEU A 108 -2.91 -2.08 -12.07
CA LEU A 108 -4.28 -1.99 -11.58
C LEU A 108 -4.41 -2.61 -10.19
N THR A 109 -3.82 -3.79 -9.96
CA THR A 109 -3.84 -4.45 -8.65
C THR A 109 -3.15 -3.62 -7.58
N GLY A 110 -2.01 -3.00 -7.87
CA GLY A 110 -1.33 -2.09 -6.93
C GLY A 110 -2.18 -0.86 -6.61
N ILE A 111 -2.80 -0.22 -7.61
CA ILE A 111 -3.69 0.93 -7.37
C ILE A 111 -4.87 0.52 -6.48
N LEU A 112 -5.55 -0.59 -6.81
CA LEU A 112 -6.71 -1.06 -6.04
C LEU A 112 -6.34 -1.44 -4.61
N THR A 113 -5.23 -2.15 -4.41
CA THR A 113 -4.73 -2.52 -3.07
C THR A 113 -4.28 -1.30 -2.28
N GLY A 114 -3.65 -0.31 -2.92
CA GLY A 114 -3.29 0.97 -2.31
C GLY A 114 -4.51 1.77 -1.85
N LEU A 115 -5.56 1.84 -2.68
CA LEU A 115 -6.83 2.44 -2.30
C LEU A 115 -7.54 1.67 -1.19
N GLY A 116 -7.51 0.33 -1.21
CA GLY A 116 -7.99 -0.50 -0.12
C GLY A 116 -7.27 -0.20 1.20
N SER A 117 -5.93 -0.06 1.13
CA SER A 117 -5.09 0.28 2.28
C SER A 117 -5.45 1.64 2.89
N THR A 118 -5.89 2.60 2.06
CA THR A 118 -6.39 3.90 2.55
C THR A 118 -7.53 3.71 3.54
N PHE A 119 -8.49 2.84 3.22
CA PHE A 119 -9.62 2.56 4.10
C PHE A 119 -9.16 1.88 5.39
N CYS A 120 -8.26 0.90 5.28
CA CYS A 120 -7.67 0.20 6.42
C CYS A 120 -6.87 1.13 7.35
N LEU A 121 -6.28 2.21 6.84
CA LEU A 121 -5.60 3.22 7.65
C LEU A 121 -6.58 4.22 8.26
N TYR A 122 -7.49 4.76 7.45
CA TYR A 122 -8.35 5.87 7.85
C TYR A 122 -9.37 5.47 8.90
N VAL A 123 -10.07 4.34 8.72
CA VAL A 123 -11.17 3.94 9.60
C VAL A 123 -10.71 3.73 11.05
N PRO A 124 -9.63 2.97 11.34
CA PRO A 124 -9.13 2.83 12.70
C PRO A 124 -8.72 4.15 13.33
N ILE A 125 -8.02 5.03 12.59
CA ILE A 125 -7.60 6.34 13.10
C ILE A 125 -8.83 7.21 13.44
N TYR A 126 -9.83 7.22 12.55
CA TYR A 126 -11.06 7.97 12.77
C TYR A 126 -11.80 7.49 14.02
N ILE A 127 -11.96 6.17 14.19
CA ILE A 127 -12.60 5.55 15.36
C ILE A 127 -11.83 5.92 16.64
N LEU A 128 -10.50 5.75 16.65
CA LEU A 128 -9.66 6.06 17.80
C LEU A 128 -9.72 7.54 18.20
N ASN A 129 -9.74 8.45 17.23
CA ASN A 129 -9.86 9.89 17.49
C ASN A 129 -11.26 10.29 17.98
N LYS A 130 -12.31 9.59 17.54
CA LYS A 130 -13.67 9.82 18.02
C LYS A 130 -13.81 9.44 19.50
N PHE A 131 -13.25 8.29 19.93
CA PHE A 131 -13.27 7.89 21.34
C PHE A 131 -12.49 8.84 22.25
N ARG A 132 -11.36 9.39 21.78
CA ARG A 132 -10.58 10.37 22.55
C ARG A 132 -11.34 11.67 22.85
N LYS A 133 -12.27 12.09 21.99
CA LYS A 133 -13.08 13.31 22.21
C LYS A 133 -14.23 13.12 23.18
N ASN A 134 -14.58 11.88 23.52
CA ASN A 134 -15.69 11.52 24.39
C ASN A 134 -15.24 11.17 25.84
N ILE A 135 -13.94 11.33 26.13
CA ILE A 135 -13.33 11.20 27.47
C ILE A 135 -12.78 12.57 27.83
#